data_AF-A0A3C0AQN1-F1
#
_entry.id   AF-A0A3C0AQN1-F1
#
_cell.length_a   1.000
_cell.length_b   1.000
_cell.length_c   1.000
_cell.angle_alpha   90.00
_cell.angle_beta   90.00
_cell.angle_gamma   90.00
#
_symmetry.space_group_name_H-M   'P 1'
#
loop_
_entity.id
_entity.type
_entity.pdbx_description
1 polymer ?
#
loop_
_entity_poly.entity_id
_entity_poly.type
_entity_poly.pdbx_seq_one_letter_code
_entity_poly.pdbx_strand_id
1 'polypeptide(L)'
;MKILFLSNVFPNPLQHGKGTFNRSMIESLSQVHRVHVITPVPWIEEFSHLLKHRAAINRAWTSVENREQLTVEYPRFYYPPKILHQ
;
A
#
# COMPACT_ATOMS: atom_id res chain seq x y z
N MET A 1 -1.51 -22.59 3.94
CA MET A 1 -1.07 -21.81 5.12
C MET A 1 -1.67 -20.41 5.06
N LYS A 2 -1.74 -19.67 6.18
CA LYS A 2 -2.14 -18.25 6.19
C LYS A 2 -0.89 -17.38 6.35
N ILE A 3 -0.66 -16.46 5.43
CA ILE A 3 0.54 -15.62 5.38
C ILE A 3 0.13 -14.15 5.52
N LEU A 4 0.80 -13.42 6.41
CA LEU A 4 0.68 -11.96 6.53
C LEU A 4 1.96 -11.30 6.02
N PHE A 5 1.82 -10.42 5.03
CA PHE A 5 2.90 -9.60 4.51
C PHE A 5 2.68 -8.15 4.94
N LEU A 6 3.56 -7.66 5.84
CA LEU A 6 3.53 -6.28 6.33
C LEU A 6 4.73 -5.53 5.79
N SER A 7 4.50 -4.53 4.93
CA SER A 7 5.58 -3.76 4.33
C SER A 7 5.11 -2.40 3.83
N ASN A 8 5.95 -1.37 3.97
CA ASN A 8 5.74 -0.06 3.37
C ASN A 8 6.14 -0.01 1.88
N VAL A 9 6.74 -1.10 1.37
CA VAL A 9 7.25 -1.23 0.00
C VAL A 9 6.39 -2.24 -0.76
N PHE A 10 5.25 -1.79 -1.24
CA PHE A 10 4.31 -2.55 -2.07
C PHE A 10 3.54 -1.57 -2.95
N PRO A 11 3.01 -1.97 -4.13
CA PRO A 11 2.23 -1.07 -4.96
C PRO A 11 1.04 -0.54 -4.19
N ASN A 12 0.79 0.75 -4.28
CA ASN A 12 -0.39 1.37 -3.69
C ASN A 12 -1.08 2.26 -4.73
N PRO A 13 -2.33 2.71 -4.48
CA PRO A 13 -3.07 3.53 -5.44
C PRO A 13 -2.39 4.87 -5.83
N LEU A 14 -1.47 5.37 -5.00
CA LEU A 14 -0.71 6.61 -5.27
C LEU A 14 0.58 6.32 -6.05
N GLN A 15 1.12 5.10 -5.93
CA GLN A 15 2.41 4.69 -6.44
C GLN A 15 2.34 3.24 -6.94
N HIS A 16 1.72 3.04 -8.10
CA HIS A 16 1.57 1.71 -8.72
C HIS A 16 2.90 1.00 -9.02
N GLY A 17 3.99 1.77 -9.21
CA GLY A 17 5.33 1.23 -9.48
C GLY A 17 6.19 0.91 -8.25
N LYS A 18 5.71 1.19 -7.03
CA LYS A 18 6.47 0.92 -5.80
C LYS A 18 6.50 -0.58 -5.52
N GLY A 19 7.65 -1.18 -5.27
CA GLY A 19 7.73 -2.57 -4.81
C GLY A 19 7.12 -3.61 -5.76
N THR A 20 7.25 -3.42 -7.08
CA THR A 20 6.74 -4.36 -8.09
C THR A 20 7.22 -5.80 -7.90
N PHE A 21 8.47 -5.99 -7.46
CA PHE A 21 9.00 -7.30 -7.09
C PHE A 21 8.18 -7.96 -5.98
N ASN A 22 7.88 -7.23 -4.90
CA ASN A 22 7.09 -7.74 -3.79
C ASN A 22 5.68 -8.12 -4.25
N ARG A 23 5.09 -7.33 -5.16
CA ARG A 23 3.81 -7.69 -5.78
C ARG A 23 3.90 -9.01 -6.54
N SER A 24 4.85 -9.18 -7.45
CA SER A 24 4.97 -10.43 -8.21
C SER A 24 5.23 -11.63 -7.29
N MET A 25 6.08 -11.48 -6.28
CA MET A 25 6.35 -12.52 -5.28
C MET A 25 5.09 -12.92 -4.50
N ILE A 26 4.32 -11.93 -4.03
CA ILE A 26 3.08 -12.17 -3.29
C ILE A 26 1.99 -12.75 -4.18
N GLU A 27 1.89 -12.30 -5.43
CA GLU A 27 0.97 -12.89 -6.41
C GLU A 27 1.29 -14.38 -6.61
N SER A 28 2.55 -14.76 -6.80
CA SER A 28 2.96 -16.17 -6.87
C SER A 28 2.65 -16.95 -5.59
N LEU A 29 2.90 -16.39 -4.41
CA LEU A 29 2.56 -17.03 -3.14
C LEU A 29 1.05 -17.19 -2.96
N SER A 30 0.26 -16.24 -3.46
CA SER A 30 -1.20 -16.26 -3.38
C SER A 30 -1.85 -17.34 -4.25
N GLN A 31 -1.10 -17.98 -5.17
CA GLN A 31 -1.61 -19.10 -5.96
C GLN A 31 -1.74 -20.39 -5.15
N VAL A 32 -0.97 -20.51 -4.06
CA VAL A 32 -0.87 -21.73 -3.24
C VAL A 32 -1.27 -21.50 -1.78
N HIS A 33 -1.30 -20.24 -1.33
CA HIS A 33 -1.56 -19.87 0.06
C HIS A 33 -2.50 -18.68 0.14
N ARG A 34 -3.26 -18.60 1.23
CA ARG A 34 -4.04 -17.40 1.53
C ARG A 34 -3.11 -16.33 2.09
N VAL A 35 -2.95 -15.25 1.35
CA VAL A 35 -2.06 -14.14 1.69
C VAL A 35 -2.88 -12.90 2.04
N HIS A 36 -2.51 -12.25 3.13
CA HIS A 36 -3.00 -10.93 3.51
C HIS A 36 -1.82 -9.96 3.46
N VAL A 37 -1.96 -8.87 2.72
CA VAL A 37 -0.97 -7.80 2.60
C VAL A 37 -1.49 -6.58 3.37
N ILE A 38 -0.65 -6.03 4.23
CA ILE A 38 -0.87 -4.73 4.86
C ILE A 38 0.25 -3.80 4.43
N THR A 39 -0.10 -2.71 3.77
CA THR A 39 0.83 -1.70 3.28
C THR A 39 0.48 -0.33 3.87
N PRO A 40 1.06 0.01 5.03
CA PRO A 40 0.85 1.33 5.62
C PRO A 40 1.35 2.43 4.69
N VAL A 41 0.51 3.44 4.48
CA VAL A 41 0.85 4.61 3.65
C VAL A 41 0.86 5.87 4.52
N PRO A 42 1.96 6.64 4.54
CA PRO A 42 2.00 7.87 5.29
C PRO A 42 1.16 8.95 4.60
N TRP A 43 0.45 9.76 5.38
CA TRP A 43 -0.39 10.86 4.85
C TRP A 43 0.38 11.85 3.96
N ILE A 44 1.70 11.95 4.14
CA ILE A 44 2.57 12.84 3.35
C ILE A 44 2.72 12.38 1.89
N GLU A 45 2.58 11.08 1.62
CA GLU A 45 2.56 10.55 0.24
C GLU A 45 1.33 11.06 -0.52
N GLU A 46 0.18 11.21 0.14
CA GLU A 46 -1.02 11.81 -0.47
C GLU A 46 -0.80 13.29 -0.79
N PHE A 47 -0.23 14.05 0.15
CA PHE A 47 0.04 15.47 -0.07
C PHE A 47 0.99 15.68 -1.26
N SER A 48 2.04 14.87 -1.34
CA SER A 48 2.98 14.88 -2.46
C SER A 48 2.30 14.54 -3.79
N HIS A 49 1.40 13.56 -3.79
CA HIS A 49 0.64 13.16 -4.98
C HIS A 49 -0.34 14.24 -5.43
N LEU A 50 -1.06 14.88 -4.50
CA LEU A 50 -1.95 16.02 -4.78
C LEU A 50 -1.20 17.17 -5.44
N LEU A 51 -0.03 17.53 -4.91
CA LEU A 51 0.82 18.59 -5.47
C LEU A 51 1.29 18.25 -6.89
N LYS A 52 1.71 17.00 -7.11
CA LYS A 52 2.30 16.58 -8.39
C LYS A 52 1.26 16.42 -9.50
N HIS A 53 0.05 15.98 -9.17
CA HIS A 53 -0.93 15.55 -10.17
C HIS A 53 -2.18 16.42 -10.25
N ARG A 54 -2.35 17.42 -9.36
CA ARG A 54 -3.49 18.37 -9.31
C ARG A 54 -4.87 17.70 -9.39
N ALA A 55 -4.95 16.41 -9.13
CA ALA A 55 -6.15 15.61 -9.19
C ALA A 55 -6.56 15.25 -7.76
N ALA A 56 -7.83 15.47 -7.44
CA ALA A 56 -8.39 15.05 -6.17
C ALA A 56 -8.24 13.52 -6.04
N ILE A 57 -7.50 13.08 -5.02
CA ILE A 57 -7.43 11.66 -4.67
C ILE A 57 -8.82 11.26 -4.19
N ASN A 58 -9.39 10.21 -4.78
CA ASN A 58 -10.60 9.61 -4.26
C ASN A 58 -10.31 9.09 -2.85
N ARG A 59 -10.88 9.73 -1.81
CA ARG A 59 -10.71 9.37 -0.39
C ARG A 59 -11.08 7.91 -0.07
N ALA A 60 -11.74 7.21 -0.99
CA ALA A 60 -12.06 5.78 -0.89
C ALA A 60 -10.87 4.83 -1.19
N TRP A 61 -9.64 5.33 -1.36
CA TRP A 61 -8.44 4.50 -1.63
C TRP A 61 -8.00 3.59 -0.46
N THR A 62 -8.67 3.66 0.70
CA THR A 62 -8.66 2.59 1.73
C THR A 62 -9.35 1.31 1.22
N SER A 63 -9.42 1.13 -0.11
CA SER A 63 -10.03 0.01 -0.77
C SER A 63 -9.22 -1.23 -0.48
N VAL A 64 -9.85 -2.18 0.19
CA VAL A 64 -9.34 -3.54 0.30
C VAL A 64 -9.40 -4.16 -1.09
N GLU A 65 -8.25 -4.48 -1.69
CA GLU A 65 -8.28 -5.32 -2.89
C GLU A 65 -8.48 -6.76 -2.43
N ASN A 66 -9.63 -7.33 -2.75
CA ASN A 66 -9.95 -8.70 -2.41
C ASN A 66 -10.00 -9.57 -3.68
N ARG A 67 -9.04 -10.47 -3.78
CA ARG A 67 -9.04 -11.62 -4.67
C ARG A 67 -9.16 -12.86 -3.82
N GLU A 68 -9.67 -13.97 -4.37
CA GLU A 68 -10.03 -15.17 -3.60
C GLU A 68 -8.96 -15.63 -2.58
N GLN A 69 -7.68 -15.48 -2.91
CA GLN A 69 -6.55 -15.86 -2.04
C GLN A 69 -5.63 -14.70 -1.64
N LEU A 70 -5.89 -13.48 -2.11
CA LEU A 70 -5.07 -12.29 -1.84
C LEU A 70 -5.96 -11.15 -1.35
N THR A 71 -5.75 -10.73 -0.12
CA THR A 71 -6.34 -9.51 0.44
C THR A 71 -5.25 -8.46 0.60
N VAL A 72 -5.50 -7.21 0.20
CA VAL A 72 -4.54 -6.11 0.34
C VAL A 72 -5.20 -4.92 1.02
N GLU A 73 -4.61 -4.45 2.11
CA GLU A 73 -5.07 -3.29 2.89
C GLU A 73 -4.03 -2.17 2.87
N TYR A 74 -4.50 -0.92 2.78
CA TYR A 74 -3.67 0.28 2.73
C TYR A 74 -3.98 1.22 3.91
N PRO A 75 -3.65 0.85 5.16
CA PRO A 75 -3.95 1.71 6.29
C PRO A 75 -3.15 3.01 6.22
N ARG A 76 -3.83 4.13 6.45
CA ARG A 76 -3.17 5.44 6.57
C ARG A 76 -2.62 5.61 7.97
N PHE A 77 -1.40 6.12 8.08
CA PHE A 77 -0.83 6.50 9.37
C PHE A 77 -0.29 7.92 9.37
N TYR A 78 -0.27 8.51 10.56
CA TYR A 78 0.36 9.81 10.78
C TYR A 78 1.87 9.63 10.89
N TYR A 79 2.60 10.34 10.03
CA TYR A 79 4.06 10.43 10.08
C TYR A 79 4.45 11.89 10.27
N PRO A 80 5.08 12.26 11.40
CA PRO A 80 5.49 13.63 11.61
C PRO A 80 6.55 14.01 10.56
N PRO A 81 6.46 15.20 9.94
CA PRO A 81 7.47 15.65 8.98
C PRO A 81 8.87 15.67 9.62
N LYS A 82 9.90 15.35 8.83
CA LYS A 82 11.31 15.23 9.26
C LYS A 82 11.85 16.43 10.05
N ILE A 83 11.24 17.61 9.95
CA ILE A 83 11.60 18.82 10.71
C ILE A 83 11.37 18.64 12.23
N LEU A 84 10.51 17.70 12.63
CA LEU A 84 10.21 17.35 14.02
C LEU A 84 11.08 16.21 14.55
N HIS A 85 11.95 15.62 13.72
CA HIS A 85 12.94 14.64 14.15
C HIS A 85 14.24 15.39 14.46
N GLN A 86 14.65 15.39 15.74
CA GLN A 86 15.97 15.89 16.18
C GLN A 86 17.10 14.98 15.72
#